data_AF-A0A954Z763-F1
#
_entry.id   AF-A0A954Z763-F1
#
_cell.length_a   1.000
_cell.length_b   1.000
_cell.length_c   1.000
_cell.angle_alpha   90.00
_cell.angle_beta   90.00
_cell.angle_gamma   90.00
#
_symmetry.space_group_name_H-M   'P 1'
#
loop_
_entity.id
_entity.type
_entity.pdbx_description
1 polymer ?
#
loop_
_entity_poly.entity_id
_entity_poly.type
_entity_poly.pdbx_seq_one_letter_code
_entity_poly.pdbx_strand_id
1 'polypeptide(L)'
;GKGNYAAFTSPFHTDLQMLYPGALVVDPQPTSAIEDGMSPTMLLSEVRTFDRPDDSRGVWSVPWNGSSLLAFDLHPRNWPSEHDGAAVDSLVIEHRAAYVPGLEGLGKTQRPNNRGPNRDTLPLCREGNGALSEAAEAAGMPCTLQTTVLGVHGYMSAAPRSGHPGGVNAAFLDGRVAFVADDVDELVMASQISVNDGR
;
A
#
# COMPACT_ATOMS: atom_id res chain seq x y z
N GLY A 1 -20.49 -4.48 -7.15
CA GLY A 1 -19.12 -4.78 -7.59
C GLY A 1 -18.66 -6.04 -6.89
N LYS A 2 -17.78 -6.83 -7.52
CA LYS A 2 -17.09 -7.92 -6.82
C LYS A 2 -15.97 -7.26 -6.00
N GLY A 3 -15.95 -7.51 -4.69
CA GLY A 3 -14.85 -7.10 -3.82
C GLY A 3 -13.96 -8.31 -3.56
N ASN A 4 -12.65 -8.10 -3.58
CA ASN A 4 -11.67 -9.07 -3.07
C ASN A 4 -10.92 -8.44 -1.89
N TYR A 5 -10.09 -9.22 -1.21
CA TYR A 5 -9.26 -8.73 -0.12
C TYR A 5 -7.79 -8.91 -0.49
N ALA A 6 -6.98 -7.90 -0.18
CA ALA A 6 -5.54 -7.91 -0.39
C ALA A 6 -4.83 -7.55 0.91
N ALA A 7 -3.62 -8.06 1.07
CA ALA A 7 -2.83 -7.89 2.28
C ALA A 7 -1.96 -6.64 2.22
N PHE A 8 -1.88 -5.91 3.32
CA PHE A 8 -0.85 -4.88 3.45
C PHE A 8 0.51 -5.53 3.69
N THR A 9 1.45 -5.27 2.77
CA THR A 9 2.82 -5.79 2.84
C THR A 9 3.81 -4.77 3.40
N SER A 10 3.47 -3.48 3.35
CA SER A 10 4.30 -2.39 3.86
C SER A 10 3.47 -1.12 4.08
N PRO A 11 3.80 -0.27 5.08
CA PRO A 11 3.27 1.09 5.16
C PRO A 11 3.85 2.01 4.06
N PHE A 12 4.95 1.59 3.43
CA PHE A 12 5.65 2.36 2.40
C PHE A 12 5.38 1.78 1.01
N HIS A 13 6.30 1.00 0.44
CA HIS A 13 6.13 0.34 -0.85
C HIS A 13 6.14 -1.20 -0.71
N THR A 14 5.38 -1.88 -1.55
CA THR A 14 5.33 -3.35 -1.63
C THR A 14 6.71 -3.96 -1.93
N ASP A 15 7.51 -3.32 -2.77
CA ASP A 15 8.88 -3.78 -3.11
C ASP A 15 9.91 -3.49 -2.00
N LEU A 16 9.50 -2.79 -0.95
CA LEU A 16 10.27 -2.51 0.27
C LEU A 16 9.68 -3.19 1.51
N GLN A 17 8.82 -4.19 1.33
CA GLN A 17 8.20 -4.98 2.42
C GLN A 17 9.21 -5.71 3.31
N MET A 18 10.45 -5.93 2.86
CA MET A 18 11.52 -6.52 3.68
C MET A 18 12.29 -5.47 4.50
N LEU A 19 12.16 -4.19 4.13
CA LEU A 19 12.75 -3.06 4.83
C LEU A 19 11.78 -2.53 5.89
N TYR A 20 10.55 -2.24 5.48
CA TYR A 20 9.47 -1.76 6.35
C TYR A 20 8.28 -2.73 6.25
N PRO A 21 8.29 -3.81 7.05
CA PRO A 21 7.33 -4.89 6.91
C PRO A 21 5.93 -4.53 7.41
N GLY A 22 4.93 -5.05 6.71
CA GLY A 22 3.60 -5.30 7.22
C GLY A 22 3.47 -6.72 7.79
N ALA A 23 2.24 -7.11 8.12
CA ALA A 23 1.96 -8.40 8.75
C ALA A 23 2.15 -9.62 7.83
N LEU A 24 1.92 -9.45 6.52
CA LEU A 24 2.15 -10.49 5.51
C LEU A 24 3.15 -9.98 4.50
N VAL A 25 4.31 -10.62 4.45
CA VAL A 25 5.40 -10.31 3.52
C VAL A 25 5.85 -11.56 2.78
N VAL A 26 6.76 -11.40 1.81
CA VAL A 26 7.27 -12.49 0.98
C VAL A 26 8.01 -13.58 1.78
N ASP A 27 8.66 -13.19 2.88
CA ASP A 27 9.39 -14.13 3.74
C ASP A 27 8.55 -14.62 4.92
N PRO A 28 8.81 -15.84 5.43
CA PRO A 28 8.18 -16.33 6.65
C PRO A 28 8.41 -15.38 7.83
N GLN A 29 7.33 -14.87 8.41
CA GLN A 29 7.35 -13.98 9.56
C GLN A 29 6.74 -14.70 10.78
N PRO A 30 7.50 -14.94 11.87
CA PRO A 30 6.92 -15.48 13.10
C PRO A 30 6.03 -14.43 13.77
N THR A 31 5.04 -14.86 14.54
CA THR A 31 4.16 -13.95 15.29
C THR A 31 4.92 -13.08 16.29
N SER A 32 6.08 -13.53 16.78
CA SER A 32 6.97 -12.76 17.65
C SER A 32 7.62 -11.56 16.97
N ALA A 33 7.56 -11.48 15.64
CA ALA A 33 8.08 -10.34 14.88
C ALA A 33 7.02 -9.24 14.66
N ILE A 34 5.81 -9.43 15.20
CA ILE A 34 4.78 -8.40 15.32
C ILE A 34 4.94 -7.73 16.68
N GLU A 35 5.77 -6.70 16.73
CA GLU A 35 6.20 -6.04 17.97
C GLU A 35 5.11 -5.14 18.54
N ASP A 36 4.32 -4.50 17.67
CA ASP A 36 3.27 -3.54 18.05
C ASP A 36 1.96 -4.23 18.53
N GLY A 37 1.93 -5.58 18.50
CA GLY A 37 0.80 -6.41 18.91
C GLY A 37 -0.25 -6.64 17.82
N MET A 38 -1.01 -7.73 17.92
CA MET A 38 -1.92 -8.17 16.85
C MET A 38 -3.18 -7.29 16.69
N SER A 39 -3.73 -6.76 17.78
CA SER A 39 -4.98 -5.98 17.73
C SER A 39 -4.87 -4.64 16.96
N PRO A 40 -3.79 -3.84 17.10
CA PRO A 40 -3.63 -2.63 16.30
C PRO A 40 -3.10 -2.87 14.88
N THR A 41 -2.52 -4.04 14.59
CA THR A 41 -1.94 -4.30 13.26
C THR A 41 -3.00 -4.69 12.22
N MET A 42 -3.14 -3.85 11.21
CA MET A 42 -3.98 -4.05 10.03
C MET A 42 -3.35 -5.08 9.10
N LEU A 43 -4.17 -6.03 8.64
CA LEU A 43 -3.74 -7.18 7.86
C LEU A 43 -4.23 -7.11 6.41
N LEU A 44 -5.55 -7.07 6.22
CA LEU A 44 -6.20 -7.11 4.92
C LEU A 44 -7.14 -5.92 4.75
N SER A 45 -7.38 -5.52 3.52
CA SER A 45 -8.48 -4.60 3.21
C SER A 45 -9.17 -4.97 1.90
N GLU A 46 -10.41 -4.50 1.77
CA GLU A 46 -11.16 -4.58 0.52
C GLU A 46 -10.38 -3.97 -0.65
N VAL A 47 -10.51 -4.61 -1.80
CA VAL A 47 -10.15 -4.14 -3.12
C VAL A 47 -11.35 -4.29 -4.04
N ARG A 48 -11.76 -3.18 -4.63
CA ARG A 48 -12.77 -3.12 -5.67
C ARG A 48 -12.16 -3.57 -7.00
N THR A 49 -12.76 -4.59 -7.62
CA THR A 49 -12.40 -5.02 -8.97
C THR A 49 -12.91 -4.04 -10.02
N PHE A 50 -12.22 -3.92 -11.15
CA PHE A 50 -12.75 -3.29 -12.36
C PHE A 50 -13.08 -4.35 -13.40
N ASP A 51 -14.22 -4.23 -14.08
CA ASP A 51 -14.67 -5.22 -15.08
C ASP A 51 -13.96 -5.00 -16.43
N ARG A 52 -12.64 -5.15 -16.40
CA ARG A 52 -11.79 -5.11 -17.59
C ARG A 52 -10.70 -6.19 -17.49
N PRO A 53 -10.40 -6.89 -18.58
CA PRO A 53 -9.40 -7.96 -18.57
C PRO A 53 -7.96 -7.46 -18.38
N ASP A 54 -7.71 -6.17 -18.58
CA ASP A 54 -6.41 -5.52 -18.39
C ASP A 54 -6.24 -4.89 -17.00
N ASP A 55 -7.26 -4.91 -16.13
CA ASP A 55 -7.16 -4.45 -14.75
C ASP A 55 -6.90 -5.64 -13.81
N SER A 56 -5.74 -5.63 -13.14
CA SER A 56 -5.35 -6.70 -12.23
C SER A 56 -6.01 -6.65 -10.87
N ARG A 57 -6.75 -5.59 -10.53
CA ARG A 57 -7.24 -5.40 -9.17
C ARG A 57 -8.24 -6.47 -8.76
N GLY A 58 -7.98 -7.06 -7.60
CA GLY A 58 -8.73 -8.17 -7.04
C GLY A 58 -8.51 -9.52 -7.73
N VAL A 59 -7.52 -9.70 -8.60
CA VAL A 59 -7.17 -11.04 -9.07
C VAL A 59 -6.46 -11.80 -7.93
N TRP A 60 -7.16 -12.72 -7.27
CA TRP A 60 -6.66 -13.37 -6.06
C TRP A 60 -5.44 -14.28 -6.28
N SER A 61 -5.22 -14.76 -7.51
CA SER A 61 -4.21 -15.80 -7.81
C SER A 61 -2.82 -15.27 -8.15
N VAL A 62 -2.60 -13.94 -8.15
CA VAL A 62 -1.30 -13.34 -8.53
C VAL A 62 -0.79 -12.35 -7.47
N PRO A 63 0.52 -12.31 -7.22
CA PRO A 63 1.15 -11.41 -6.23
C PRO A 63 1.40 -10.01 -6.82
N TRP A 64 0.36 -9.35 -7.33
CA TRP A 64 0.46 -7.99 -7.89
C TRP A 64 -0.18 -6.93 -6.99
N ASN A 65 0.27 -5.68 -7.14
CA ASN A 65 -0.31 -4.54 -6.45
C ASN A 65 -1.80 -4.39 -6.79
N GLY A 66 -2.61 -4.14 -5.77
CA GLY A 66 -4.07 -4.05 -5.87
C GLY A 66 -4.73 -5.39 -6.18
N SER A 67 -3.97 -6.45 -6.41
CA SER A 67 -4.45 -7.80 -6.67
C SER A 67 -4.56 -8.56 -5.36
N SER A 68 -3.41 -8.90 -4.78
CA SER A 68 -3.29 -9.53 -3.46
C SER A 68 -2.36 -8.74 -2.51
N LEU A 69 -1.67 -7.71 -3.02
CA LEU A 69 -0.73 -6.89 -2.27
C LEU A 69 -1.21 -5.42 -2.23
N LEU A 70 -1.15 -4.81 -1.05
CA LEU A 70 -1.37 -3.39 -0.80
C LEU A 70 -0.15 -2.80 -0.13
N ALA A 71 0.05 -1.50 -0.33
CA ALA A 71 0.98 -0.68 0.42
C ALA A 71 0.43 0.74 0.50
N PHE A 72 0.65 1.41 1.63
CA PHE A 72 0.02 2.71 1.91
C PHE A 72 0.74 3.91 1.30
N ASP A 73 2.00 3.73 0.89
CA ASP A 73 2.81 4.77 0.24
C ASP A 73 3.03 6.00 1.14
N LEU A 74 3.24 5.76 2.44
CA LEU A 74 3.78 6.77 3.33
C LEU A 74 5.28 6.55 3.51
N HIS A 75 6.05 7.49 3.00
CA HIS A 75 7.50 7.49 3.07
C HIS A 75 7.99 7.55 4.53
N PRO A 76 9.04 6.80 4.90
CA PRO A 76 9.62 6.88 6.23
C PRO A 76 10.30 8.24 6.44
N ARG A 77 10.55 8.58 7.71
CA ARG A 77 11.30 9.76 8.10
C ARG A 77 12.69 9.72 7.43
N ASN A 78 13.15 10.89 7.00
CA ASN A 78 14.41 11.07 6.29
C ASN A 78 14.46 10.42 4.90
N TRP A 79 13.32 10.04 4.34
CA TRP A 79 13.25 9.74 2.91
C TRP A 79 13.43 11.03 2.09
N PRO A 80 14.42 11.10 1.19
CA PRO A 80 14.69 12.32 0.43
C PRO A 80 13.65 12.53 -0.66
N SER A 81 13.17 13.77 -0.80
CA SER A 81 12.18 14.16 -1.82
C SER A 81 12.72 14.12 -3.26
N GLU A 82 14.04 14.13 -3.43
CA GLU A 82 14.74 13.98 -4.71
C GLU A 82 15.73 12.83 -4.59
N HIS A 83 15.54 11.73 -5.33
CA HIS A 83 16.54 10.67 -5.36
C HIS A 83 16.64 10.00 -6.73
N ASP A 84 17.88 9.89 -7.22
CA ASP A 84 18.25 9.21 -8.46
C ASP A 84 18.83 7.81 -8.23
N GLY A 85 19.16 7.45 -6.99
CA GLY A 85 20.08 6.33 -6.83
C GLY A 85 21.00 6.41 -5.63
N ALA A 86 21.58 7.59 -5.44
CA ALA A 86 22.87 7.66 -4.79
C ALA A 86 22.80 8.32 -3.40
N ALA A 87 22.94 7.48 -2.37
CA ALA A 87 23.28 7.81 -0.99
C ALA A 87 22.26 8.66 -0.20
N VAL A 88 21.51 7.97 0.68
CA VAL A 88 20.82 8.62 1.80
C VAL A 88 21.59 8.30 3.08
N ASP A 89 22.40 9.21 3.59
CA ASP A 89 23.17 9.02 4.83
C ASP A 89 22.28 8.88 6.10
N SER A 90 20.96 9.10 5.97
CA SER A 90 20.01 9.15 7.09
C SER A 90 18.84 8.15 7.01
N LEU A 91 18.76 7.33 5.94
CA LEU A 91 17.77 6.26 5.81
C LEU A 91 18.34 4.96 6.36
N VAL A 92 17.59 4.29 7.23
CA VAL A 92 17.97 2.95 7.71
C VAL A 92 17.59 1.94 6.63
N ILE A 93 18.58 1.44 5.90
CA ILE A 93 18.41 0.39 4.89
C ILE A 93 18.83 -0.95 5.52
N GLU A 94 18.13 -1.35 6.57
CA GLU A 94 18.34 -2.61 7.27
C GLU A 94 17.10 -3.49 7.17
N HIS A 95 17.30 -4.80 7.03
CA HIS A 95 16.21 -5.77 7.02
C HIS A 95 15.34 -5.59 8.28
N ARG A 96 14.05 -5.33 8.06
CA ARG A 96 13.07 -5.01 9.12
C ARG A 96 13.44 -3.80 9.98
N ALA A 97 13.94 -2.75 9.34
CA ALA A 97 14.12 -1.45 10.01
C ALA A 97 12.82 -1.01 10.70
N ALA A 98 12.94 -0.40 11.87
CA ALA A 98 11.81 0.19 12.55
C ALA A 98 11.19 1.28 11.67
N TYR A 99 9.88 1.22 11.43
CA TYR A 99 9.20 2.17 10.57
C TYR A 99 8.83 3.42 11.35
N VAL A 100 9.34 4.57 10.91
CA VAL A 100 8.96 5.85 11.50
C VAL A 100 8.39 6.72 10.39
N PRO A 101 7.11 7.15 10.44
CA PRO A 101 6.50 7.87 9.34
C PRO A 101 7.12 9.26 9.14
N GLY A 102 7.37 9.61 7.88
CA GLY A 102 7.82 10.93 7.46
C GLY A 102 6.65 11.88 7.25
N LEU A 103 6.79 13.14 7.69
CA LEU A 103 5.72 14.13 7.57
C LEU A 103 5.58 14.72 6.15
N GLU A 104 6.62 14.58 5.33
CA GLU A 104 6.68 15.17 3.98
C GLU A 104 5.74 14.49 2.96
N GLY A 105 5.33 13.23 3.25
CA GLY A 105 4.43 12.44 2.42
C GLY A 105 2.93 12.66 2.73
N LEU A 106 2.60 13.42 3.77
CA LEU A 106 1.20 13.65 4.15
C LEU A 106 0.41 14.35 3.04
N GLY A 107 -0.83 13.93 2.86
CA GLY A 107 -1.72 14.33 1.77
C GLY A 107 -1.46 13.63 0.44
N LYS A 108 -0.41 12.80 0.35
CA LYS A 108 -0.05 12.06 -0.87
C LYS A 108 -0.27 10.56 -0.77
N THR A 109 -0.53 10.03 0.42
CA THR A 109 -0.66 8.57 0.67
C THR A 109 -1.85 7.94 -0.06
N GLN A 110 -1.84 6.61 -0.09
CA GLN A 110 -2.90 5.79 -0.67
C GLN A 110 -3.96 5.40 0.36
N ARG A 111 -4.67 6.41 0.88
CA ARG A 111 -5.85 6.24 1.73
C ARG A 111 -6.97 5.41 1.08
N PRO A 112 -7.95 4.92 1.86
CA PRO A 112 -9.13 4.28 1.30
C PRO A 112 -9.75 5.07 0.15
N ASN A 113 -10.04 4.35 -0.93
CA ASN A 113 -10.59 4.89 -2.18
C ASN A 113 -9.75 6.03 -2.79
N ASN A 114 -8.43 6.03 -2.59
CA ASN A 114 -7.55 7.14 -2.95
C ASN A 114 -7.80 7.69 -4.36
N ARG A 115 -7.90 9.02 -4.43
CA ARG A 115 -7.92 9.84 -5.66
C ARG A 115 -6.85 10.94 -5.63
N GLY A 116 -5.94 10.86 -4.67
CA GLY A 116 -4.81 11.76 -4.53
C GLY A 116 -3.72 11.52 -5.58
N PRO A 117 -2.55 12.16 -5.41
CA PRO A 117 -1.48 12.12 -6.40
C PRO A 117 -0.85 10.73 -6.57
N ASN A 118 -0.76 9.91 -5.51
CA ASN A 118 -0.18 8.57 -5.62
C ASN A 118 -1.23 7.57 -6.10
N ARG A 119 -1.10 7.13 -7.34
CA ARG A 119 -2.06 6.26 -8.03
C ARG A 119 -1.68 4.80 -7.86
N ASP A 120 -2.64 3.88 -8.02
CA ASP A 120 -2.30 2.45 -7.98
C ASP A 120 -1.30 2.13 -9.09
N THR A 121 -0.23 1.43 -8.74
CA THR A 121 0.79 1.01 -9.71
C THR A 121 0.46 -0.38 -10.23
N LEU A 122 -0.06 -0.47 -11.45
CA LEU A 122 -0.54 -1.73 -12.02
C LEU A 122 0.31 -2.14 -13.24
N PRO A 123 0.59 -3.44 -13.47
CA PRO A 123 1.44 -3.90 -14.57
C PRO A 123 1.00 -3.45 -15.98
N LEU A 124 -0.31 -3.21 -16.17
CA LEU A 124 -0.90 -2.91 -17.47
C LEU A 124 -1.49 -1.48 -17.57
N CYS A 125 -1.36 -0.65 -16.53
CA CYS A 125 -1.95 0.69 -16.53
C CYS A 125 -1.06 1.75 -17.21
N ARG A 126 -0.90 1.65 -18.53
CA ARG A 126 -0.05 2.58 -19.30
C ARG A 126 -0.71 3.94 -19.52
N GLU A 127 0.03 5.01 -19.28
CA GLU A 127 -0.36 6.36 -19.71
C GLU A 127 -0.28 6.48 -21.24
N GLY A 128 -1.25 7.18 -21.84
CA GLY A 128 -1.24 7.53 -23.27
C GLY A 128 -1.28 6.36 -24.27
N ASN A 129 -1.51 5.12 -23.83
CA ASN A 129 -1.47 3.95 -24.73
C ASN A 129 -2.52 2.86 -24.43
N GLY A 130 -3.62 3.20 -23.74
CA GLY A 130 -4.71 2.26 -23.51
C GLY A 130 -5.79 2.81 -22.60
N ALA A 131 -7.04 2.52 -22.93
CA ALA A 131 -8.25 2.99 -22.24
C ALA A 131 -8.32 2.65 -20.74
N LEU A 132 -7.38 1.88 -20.16
CA LEU A 132 -7.44 1.50 -18.75
C LEU A 132 -7.23 2.68 -17.81
N SER A 133 -6.13 3.45 -17.93
CA SER A 133 -5.86 4.56 -17.00
C SER A 133 -7.00 5.58 -17.00
N GLU A 134 -7.48 5.96 -18.19
CA GLU A 134 -8.62 6.87 -18.37
C GLU A 134 -9.94 6.29 -17.84
N ALA A 135 -10.25 5.03 -18.16
CA ALA A 135 -11.49 4.40 -17.68
C ALA A 135 -11.46 4.16 -16.16
N ALA A 136 -10.28 3.85 -15.61
CA ALA A 136 -10.07 3.66 -14.19
C ALA A 136 -10.18 4.98 -13.42
N GLU A 137 -9.62 6.07 -13.97
CA GLU A 137 -9.82 7.44 -13.47
C GLU A 137 -11.31 7.80 -13.46
N ALA A 138 -12.02 7.59 -14.58
CA ALA A 138 -13.46 7.84 -14.69
C ALA A 138 -14.28 6.99 -13.69
N ALA A 139 -13.80 5.80 -13.34
CA ALA A 139 -14.41 4.93 -12.34
C ALA A 139 -14.03 5.28 -10.88
N GLY A 140 -13.19 6.30 -10.67
CA GLY A 140 -12.70 6.74 -9.37
C GLY A 140 -11.64 5.82 -8.76
N MET A 141 -10.88 5.11 -9.59
CA MET A 141 -9.85 4.16 -9.18
C MET A 141 -8.56 4.41 -9.99
N PRO A 142 -7.94 5.60 -9.89
CA PRO A 142 -6.84 6.00 -10.76
C PRO A 142 -5.63 5.07 -10.62
N CYS A 143 -4.95 4.83 -11.73
CA CYS A 143 -3.75 4.00 -11.77
C CYS A 143 -2.69 4.57 -12.71
N THR A 144 -1.46 4.11 -12.53
CA THR A 144 -0.28 4.34 -13.38
C THR A 144 0.45 3.03 -13.65
N LEU A 145 1.38 3.08 -14.60
CA LEU A 145 2.15 1.91 -14.97
C LEU A 145 3.13 1.59 -13.85
N GLN A 146 3.12 0.35 -13.39
CA GLN A 146 4.14 -0.12 -12.49
C GLN A 146 5.54 0.07 -13.10
N THR A 147 6.41 0.76 -12.38
CA THR A 147 7.82 0.92 -12.75
C THR A 147 8.54 -0.43 -12.77
N THR A 148 9.55 -0.55 -13.64
CA THR A 148 10.46 -1.71 -13.65
C THR A 148 11.60 -1.57 -12.64
N VAL A 149 11.74 -0.39 -12.03
CA VAL A 149 12.73 -0.12 -10.99
C VAL A 149 12.16 -0.63 -9.65
N LEU A 150 12.96 -1.40 -8.92
CA LEU A 150 12.60 -1.99 -7.64
C LEU A 150 13.44 -1.40 -6.50
N GLY A 151 12.95 -1.56 -5.27
CA GLY A 151 13.65 -1.19 -4.06
C GLY A 151 13.57 0.32 -3.80
N VAL A 152 14.66 0.90 -3.30
CA VAL A 152 14.69 2.30 -2.87
C VAL A 152 14.55 3.34 -4.01
N HIS A 153 14.52 2.88 -5.26
CA HIS A 153 14.25 3.72 -6.44
C HIS A 153 12.95 3.31 -7.15
N GLY A 154 12.28 2.28 -6.65
CA GLY A 154 10.97 1.84 -7.10
C GLY A 154 9.85 2.54 -6.35
N TYR A 155 8.64 2.39 -6.88
CA TYR A 155 7.42 2.77 -6.19
C TYR A 155 6.33 1.78 -6.61
N MET A 156 6.05 0.83 -5.71
CA MET A 156 5.03 -0.19 -5.92
C MET A 156 4.01 -0.11 -4.78
N SER A 157 2.83 0.41 -5.09
CA SER A 157 1.75 0.60 -4.13
C SER A 157 0.38 0.50 -4.81
N ALA A 158 -0.63 0.11 -4.03
CA ALA A 158 -2.04 0.23 -4.41
C ALA A 158 -2.89 0.47 -3.17
N ALA A 159 -3.89 1.34 -3.31
CA ALA A 159 -4.79 1.72 -2.24
C ALA A 159 -5.80 0.59 -1.95
N PRO A 160 -6.28 0.49 -0.70
CA PRO A 160 -7.53 -0.22 -0.44
C PRO A 160 -8.71 0.49 -1.12
N ARG A 161 -9.65 -0.27 -1.67
CA ARG A 161 -10.76 0.27 -2.47
C ARG A 161 -12.05 -0.49 -2.20
N SER A 162 -13.15 0.22 -2.06
CA SER A 162 -14.48 -0.37 -1.95
C SER A 162 -15.49 0.42 -2.79
N GLY A 163 -16.75 -0.02 -2.75
CA GLY A 163 -17.89 0.77 -3.23
C GLY A 163 -18.73 1.38 -2.08
N HIS A 164 -18.28 1.21 -0.84
CA HIS A 164 -18.97 1.75 0.33
C HIS A 164 -18.79 3.27 0.39
N PRO A 165 -19.82 4.01 0.82
CA PRO A 165 -19.67 5.46 1.01
C PRO A 165 -18.64 5.77 2.10
N GLY A 166 -17.57 6.48 1.74
CA GLY A 166 -16.65 7.11 2.69
C GLY A 166 -15.59 6.20 3.31
N GLY A 167 -15.36 4.99 2.79
CA GLY A 167 -14.31 4.13 3.35
C GLY A 167 -14.24 2.71 2.81
N VAL A 168 -13.54 1.85 3.53
CA VAL A 168 -13.32 0.43 3.25
C VAL A 168 -13.45 -0.40 4.52
N ASN A 169 -13.80 -1.67 4.41
CA ASN A 169 -13.60 -2.62 5.51
C ASN A 169 -12.16 -3.13 5.49
N ALA A 170 -11.51 -3.08 6.65
CA ALA A 170 -10.20 -3.67 6.89
C ALA A 170 -10.25 -4.67 8.04
N ALA A 171 -9.46 -5.74 7.92
CA ALA A 171 -9.28 -6.76 8.96
C ALA A 171 -7.92 -6.58 9.64
N PHE A 172 -7.87 -6.77 10.95
CA PHE A 172 -6.69 -6.72 11.79
C PHE A 172 -6.19 -8.14 12.09
N LEU A 173 -4.95 -8.28 12.56
CA LEU A 173 -4.31 -9.57 12.84
C LEU A 173 -5.04 -10.40 13.90
N ASP A 174 -5.79 -9.77 14.81
CA ASP A 174 -6.63 -10.45 15.80
C ASP A 174 -8.01 -10.88 15.26
N GLY A 175 -8.28 -10.66 13.97
CA GLY A 175 -9.54 -10.98 13.31
C GLY A 175 -10.62 -9.91 13.45
N ARG A 176 -10.35 -8.80 14.14
CA ARG A 176 -11.27 -7.65 14.17
C ARG A 176 -11.43 -7.07 12.77
N VAL A 177 -12.67 -6.79 12.39
CA VAL A 177 -12.98 -6.00 11.19
C VAL A 177 -13.43 -4.61 11.62
N ALA A 178 -12.88 -3.58 10.99
CA ALA A 178 -13.29 -2.20 11.21
C ALA A 178 -13.49 -1.48 9.88
N PHE A 179 -14.37 -0.49 9.89
CA PHE A 179 -14.52 0.44 8.78
C PHE A 179 -13.46 1.54 8.89
N VAL A 180 -12.63 1.69 7.87
CA VAL A 180 -11.58 2.70 7.77
C VAL A 180 -12.04 3.78 6.79
N ALA A 181 -12.10 5.01 7.27
CA ALA A 181 -12.62 6.14 6.50
C ALA A 181 -11.65 6.59 5.39
N ASP A 182 -12.18 7.16 4.31
CA ASP A 182 -11.41 7.76 3.21
C ASP A 182 -10.48 8.90 3.69
N ASP A 183 -10.86 9.57 4.78
CA ASP A 183 -10.12 10.68 5.40
C ASP A 183 -9.31 10.26 6.65
N VAL A 184 -9.08 8.95 6.84
CA VAL A 184 -8.29 8.41 7.96
C VAL A 184 -6.96 9.16 8.14
N ASP A 185 -6.58 9.35 9.40
CA ASP A 185 -5.29 9.92 9.75
C ASP A 185 -4.16 9.04 9.20
N GLU A 186 -3.33 9.64 8.35
CA GLU A 186 -2.30 8.93 7.59
C GLU A 186 -1.21 8.35 8.49
N LEU A 187 -0.86 9.03 9.58
CA LEU A 187 0.13 8.54 10.53
C LEU A 187 -0.42 7.34 11.31
N VAL A 188 -1.69 7.40 11.72
CA VAL A 188 -2.36 6.29 12.39
C VAL A 188 -2.44 5.07 11.48
N MET A 189 -2.87 5.24 10.23
CA MET A 189 -3.01 4.11 9.30
C MET A 189 -1.65 3.47 8.96
N ALA A 190 -0.62 4.28 8.70
CA ALA A 190 0.72 3.76 8.43
C ALA A 190 1.28 2.96 9.63
N SER A 191 1.11 3.49 10.84
CA SER A 191 1.44 2.78 12.08
C SER A 191 0.67 1.49 12.27
N GLN A 192 -0.63 1.46 11.91
CA GLN A 192 -1.41 0.23 11.97
C GLN A 192 -0.96 -0.80 10.93
N ILE A 193 -0.36 -0.40 9.82
CA ILE A 193 0.13 -1.34 8.80
C ILE A 193 1.49 -1.92 9.16
N SER A 194 2.37 -1.10 9.75
CA SER A 194 3.67 -1.58 10.23
C SER A 194 3.51 -2.63 11.35
N VAL A 195 4.54 -3.46 11.49
CA VAL A 195 4.63 -4.47 12.56
C VAL A 195 5.66 -4.10 13.62
N ASN A 196 6.42 -3.02 13.40
CA ASN A 196 7.50 -2.55 14.26
C ASN A 196 7.70 -1.03 14.09
N ASP A 197 6.65 -0.26 14.38
CA ASP A 197 6.70 1.20 14.28
C ASP A 197 7.38 1.91 15.47
N GLY A 198 7.91 1.12 16.42
CA GLY A 198 8.76 1.59 17.52
C GLY A 198 8.02 2.38 18.59
N ARG A 199 6.71 2.13 18.75
CA ARG A 199 5.89 2.67 19.85
C ARG A 199 6.11 1.97 21.19
#